data_AF-A0A1W9VM75-F1
#
_entry.id   AF-A0A1W9VM75-F1
#
_cell.length_a   1.000
_cell.length_b   1.000
_cell.length_c   1.000
_cell.angle_alpha   90.00
_cell.angle_beta   90.00
_cell.angle_gamma   90.00
#
_symmetry.space_group_name_H-M   'P 1'
#
loop_
_entity.id
_entity.type
_entity.pdbx_description
1 polymer ?
#
loop_
_entity_poly.entity_id
_entity_poly.type
_entity_poly.pdbx_seq_one_letter_code
_entity_poly.pdbx_strand_id
1 'polypeptide(L)' 'MYHNDTITALATPIGAGALHIIRVSGADAIEQVAKIFKPKKKVRPYSS' A
#
# COMPACT_ATOMS: atom_id res chain seq x y z
N MET A 1 5.87 -13.74 19.23
CA MET A 1 5.51 -12.54 18.45
C MET A 1 5.15 -13.04 17.05
N TYR A 2 3.90 -12.90 16.62
CA TYR A 2 3.50 -13.36 15.29
C TYR A 2 3.96 -12.29 14.27
N HIS A 3 5.01 -12.60 13.52
CA HIS A 3 5.73 -11.66 12.63
C HIS A 3 4.99 -11.30 11.32
N ASN A 4 3.67 -11.51 11.23
CA ASN A 4 2.91 -11.40 9.98
C ASN A 4 1.86 -10.28 9.96
N ASP A 5 1.89 -9.36 10.93
CA ASP A 5 1.05 -8.17 10.89
C ASP A 5 1.32 -7.37 9.61
N THR A 6 0.28 -6.75 9.07
CA THR A 6 0.45 -5.84 7.93
C THR A 6 1.10 -4.56 8.41
N ILE A 7 2.31 -4.28 7.90
CA ILE A 7 3.12 -3.12 8.24
C ILE A 7 3.20 -2.13 7.06
N THR A 8 3.60 -0.89 7.36
CA THR A 8 3.84 0.14 6.34
C THR A 8 5.06 1.00 6.69
N ALA A 9 5.73 1.55 5.68
CA ALA A 9 6.84 2.48 5.85
C ALA A 9 7.01 3.43 4.65
N LEU A 10 7.68 4.55 4.87
CA LEU A 10 8.21 5.38 3.78
C LEU A 10 9.30 4.59 3.05
N ALA A 11 9.10 4.34 1.76
CA ALA A 11 10.07 3.67 0.88
C ALA A 11 10.95 4.66 0.12
N THR A 12 10.66 5.96 0.23
CA THR A 12 11.45 7.07 -0.32
C THR A 12 11.91 8.00 0.80
N PRO A 13 13.04 8.73 0.66
CA PRO A 13 13.49 9.71 1.64
C PRO A 13 12.44 10.78 1.98
N ILE A 14 12.59 11.38 3.16
CA ILE A 14 11.79 12.52 3.61
C ILE A 14 12.24 13.80 2.89
N GLY A 15 11.30 14.71 2.62
CA GLY A 15 11.56 15.99 1.97
C GLY A 15 10.64 16.24 0.79
N ALA A 16 10.82 17.37 0.10
CA ALA A 16 10.07 17.67 -1.11
C ALA A 16 10.62 16.87 -2.30
N GLY A 17 9.73 16.25 -3.07
CA GLY A 17 10.07 15.51 -4.28
C GLY A 17 8.89 15.43 -5.24
N ALA A 18 9.14 14.96 -6.46
CA ALA A 18 8.09 14.80 -7.46
C ALA A 18 7.12 13.66 -7.12
N LEU A 19 7.63 12.60 -6.47
CA LEU A 19 6.87 11.41 -6.08
C LEU A 19 7.39 10.89 -4.75
N HIS A 20 6.46 10.34 -3.95
CA HIS A 20 6.77 9.60 -2.73
C HIS A 20 6.14 8.22 -2.79
N ILE A 21 6.81 7.23 -2.20
CA ILE A 21 6.32 5.86 -2.12
C ILE A 21 6.16 5.48 -0.66
N ILE A 22 4.95 5.06 -0.29
CA ILE A 22 4.65 4.37 0.96
C ILE A 22 4.48 2.89 0.59
N ARG A 23 5.29 2.01 1.19
CA ARG A 23 5.21 0.56 0.96
C ARG A 23 4.43 -0.09 2.09
N VAL A 24 3.44 -0.89 1.74
CA VAL A 24 2.67 -1.74 2.67
C VAL A 24 3.02 -3.20 2.39
N SER A 25 3.21 -4.02 3.43
CA SER A 25 3.52 -5.45 3.31
C SER A 25 2.84 -6.27 4.39
N GLY A 26 2.34 -7.44 4.02
CA GLY A 26 1.58 -8.35 4.87
C GLY A 26 0.51 -9.08 4.07
N ALA A 27 -0.11 -10.10 4.65
CA ALA A 27 -1.14 -10.89 3.98
C ALA A 27 -2.34 -10.02 3.53
N ASP A 28 -2.69 -9.01 4.33
CA ASP A 28 -3.88 -8.18 4.10
C ASP A 28 -3.55 -6.85 3.40
N ALA A 29 -2.31 -6.62 2.97
CA ALA A 29 -1.83 -5.31 2.49
C ALA A 29 -2.73 -4.71 1.40
N ILE A 30 -3.12 -5.52 0.41
CA ILE A 30 -3.98 -5.07 -0.70
C ILE A 30 -5.39 -4.75 -0.21
N GLU A 31 -5.96 -5.60 0.65
CA GLU A 31 -7.31 -5.39 1.18
C GLU A 31 -7.37 -4.10 2.02
N GLN A 32 -6.39 -3.87 2.89
CA GLN A 32 -6.32 -2.67 3.73
C GLN A 32 -6.19 -1.40 2.88
N VAL A 33 -5.32 -1.41 1.84
CA VAL A 33 -5.18 -0.26 0.93
C VAL A 33 -6.44 -0.04 0.09
N ALA A 34 -7.12 -1.10 -0.35
CA ALA A 34 -8.35 -1.01 -1.14
C ALA A 34 -9.49 -0.31 -0.39
N LYS A 35 -9.55 -0.40 0.95
CA LYS A 35 -10.55 0.31 1.78
C LYS A 35 -10.44 1.83 1.70
N ILE A 36 -9.24 2.37 1.45
CA ILE A 36 -8.98 3.82 1.40
C ILE A 36 -8.72 4.33 -0.02
N PHE A 37 -8.33 3.46 -0.94
CA PHE A 37 -8.06 3.83 -2.32
C PHE A 37 -9.36 4.03 -3.11
N LYS A 38 -9.54 5.23 -3.67
CA LYS A 38 -10.71 5.60 -4.48
C LYS A 38 -10.29 5.81 -5.94
N PRO A 39 -10.38 4.77 -6.79
CA PRO A 39 -9.92 4.91 -8.16
C PRO A 39 -10.90 5.72 -9.02
N LYS A 40 -10.38 6.49 -9.98
CA LYS A 40 -11.19 7.25 -10.95
C LYS A 40 -12.02 6.36 -11.89
N LYS A 41 -11.56 5.14 -12.15
CA LYS A 41 -12.23 4.13 -12.97
C LYS A 41 -12.32 2.83 -12.17
N LYS A 42 -13.30 1.96 -12.48
CA LYS A 42 -13.39 0.64 -11.84
C LYS A 42 -12.08 -0.10 -12.07
N VAL A 43 -11.39 -0.44 -10.98
CA VAL A 43 -10.17 -1.24 -11.01
C VAL A 43 -10.60 -2.70 -11.06
N ARG A 44 -10.15 -3.44 -12.07
CA ARG A 44 -10.30 -4.89 -12.06
C ARG A 44 -9.36 -5.44 -10.99
N PRO A 45 -9.83 -6.36 -10.13
CA PRO A 45 -8.94 -7.02 -9.18
C PRO A 45 -7.80 -7.70 -9.95
N TYR A 46 -6.59 -7.57 -9.43
CA TYR A 46 -5.39 -8.20 -9.99
C TYR A 46 -5.52 -9.72 -9.84
N SER A 47 -5.53 -10.47 -10.96
CA SER A 47 -5.43 -11.94 -10.93
C SER A 47 -3.94 -12.31 -11.04
N SER A 48 -3.40 -12.90 -9.97
CA SER A 48 -2.08 -13.53 -10.00
C SER A 48 -2.08 -14.82 -10.82
#